data_AF-A0A1V1VYI8-F1
#
_entry.id   AF-A0A1V1VYI8-F1
#
_cell.length_a   1.000
_cell.length_b   1.000
_cell.length_c   1.000
_cell.angle_alpha   90.00
_cell.angle_beta   90.00
_cell.angle_gamma   90.00
#
_symmetry.space_group_name_H-M   'P 1'
#
loop_
_entity.id
_entity.type
_entity.pdbx_description
1 polymer ?
#
loop_
_entity_poly.entity_id
_entity_poly.type
_entity_poly.pdbx_seq_one_letter_code
_entity_poly.pdbx_strand_id
1 'polypeptide(L)'
;MSQGAQEMGQGERTLTRAAGLVADAKQDFDGLSKSLEGKIAGLQGKWAGQGGQAFFSLHQAWTEKQRVITNALNEFEASLTSTEKDNINTDETQSSNYNRYAGRLG
;
A
#
# COMPACT_ATOMS: atom_id res chain seq x y z
N MET A 1 -5.68 4.51 -33.85
CA MET A 1 -4.87 4.66 -32.63
C MET A 1 -5.71 4.43 -31.34
N SER A 2 -6.67 3.48 -31.31
CA SER A 2 -7.51 3.28 -30.10
C SER A 2 -6.93 2.31 -29.06
N GLN A 3 -5.87 1.57 -29.40
CA GLN A 3 -5.31 0.53 -28.52
C GLN A 3 -4.63 1.11 -27.26
N GLY A 4 -3.86 2.20 -27.39
CA GLY A 4 -3.15 2.80 -26.25
C GLY A 4 -4.08 3.37 -25.17
N ALA A 5 -5.17 4.06 -25.56
CA ALA A 5 -6.13 4.61 -24.60
C ALA A 5 -6.92 3.51 -23.85
N GLN A 6 -7.20 2.39 -24.53
CA GLN A 6 -7.84 1.23 -23.88
C GLN A 6 -6.89 0.46 -22.98
N GLU A 7 -5.59 0.37 -23.31
CA GLU A 7 -4.56 -0.21 -22.43
C GLU A 7 -4.34 0.65 -21.18
N MET A 8 -4.27 1.97 -21.32
CA MET A 8 -4.09 2.91 -20.19
C MET A 8 -5.26 2.82 -19.20
N GLY A 9 -6.51 2.89 -19.67
CA GLY A 9 -7.69 2.79 -18.81
C GLY A 9 -7.95 1.39 -18.20
N GLN A 10 -7.33 0.33 -18.73
CA GLN A 10 -7.32 -1.01 -18.09
C GLN A 10 -6.18 -1.12 -17.06
N GLY A 11 -5.03 -0.50 -17.32
CA GLY A 11 -3.93 -0.38 -16.37
C GLY A 11 -4.32 0.41 -15.12
N GLU A 12 -5.04 1.51 -15.30
CA GLU A 12 -5.53 2.41 -14.23
C GLU A 12 -6.35 1.64 -13.17
N ARG A 13 -7.40 0.93 -13.58
CA ARG A 13 -8.25 0.12 -12.67
C ARG A 13 -7.49 -1.02 -12.00
N THR A 14 -6.45 -1.53 -12.64
CA THR A 14 -5.61 -2.60 -12.08
C THR A 14 -4.74 -2.06 -10.96
N LEU A 15 -4.20 -0.84 -11.10
CA LEU A 15 -3.41 -0.18 -10.06
C LEU A 15 -4.27 0.20 -8.85
N THR A 16 -5.45 0.78 -9.06
CA THR A 16 -6.38 1.08 -7.96
C THR A 16 -6.73 -0.17 -7.16
N ARG A 17 -7.01 -1.28 -7.86
CA ARG A 17 -7.33 -2.57 -7.22
C ARG A 17 -6.14 -3.12 -6.45
N ALA A 18 -4.94 -3.02 -7.00
CA ALA A 18 -3.71 -3.45 -6.32
C ALA A 18 -3.46 -2.62 -5.04
N ALA A 19 -3.66 -1.30 -5.09
CA ALA A 19 -3.55 -0.44 -3.92
C ALA A 19 -4.57 -0.83 -2.83
N GLY A 20 -5.81 -1.14 -3.20
CA GLY A 20 -6.82 -1.66 -2.27
C GLY A 20 -6.41 -2.95 -1.57
N LEU A 21 -5.85 -3.92 -2.32
CA LEU A 21 -5.35 -5.18 -1.75
C LEU A 21 -4.19 -4.96 -0.77
N VAL A 22 -3.32 -3.97 -1.04
CA VAL A 22 -2.21 -3.60 -0.16
C VAL A 22 -2.74 -2.96 1.13
N ALA A 23 -3.75 -2.10 1.04
CA ALA A 23 -4.41 -1.49 2.18
C ALA A 23 -5.08 -2.55 3.07
N ASP A 24 -5.79 -3.52 2.48
CA ASP A 24 -6.41 -4.64 3.20
C ASP A 24 -5.34 -5.48 3.93
N ALA A 25 -4.27 -5.86 3.23
CA ALA A 25 -3.18 -6.65 3.80
C ALA A 25 -2.51 -5.93 4.99
N LYS A 26 -2.32 -4.61 4.89
CA LYS A 26 -1.83 -3.78 5.99
C LYS A 26 -2.77 -3.80 7.19
N GLN A 27 -4.07 -3.67 6.96
CA GLN A 27 -5.07 -3.65 8.03
C GLN A 27 -5.09 -4.99 8.78
N ASP A 28 -4.99 -6.10 8.07
CA ASP A 28 -4.87 -7.44 8.64
C ASP A 28 -3.58 -7.58 9.46
N PHE A 29 -2.46 -7.11 8.92
CA PHE A 29 -1.17 -7.16 9.62
C PHE A 29 -1.23 -6.39 10.95
N ASP A 30 -1.76 -5.17 10.94
CA ASP A 30 -1.93 -4.33 12.14
C ASP A 30 -2.87 -5.00 13.16
N GLY A 31 -3.94 -5.65 12.71
CA GLY A 31 -4.86 -6.42 13.56
C GLY A 31 -4.17 -7.59 14.26
N LEU A 32 -3.36 -8.35 13.53
CA LEU A 32 -2.57 -9.45 14.08
C LEU A 32 -1.58 -8.97 15.14
N SER A 33 -0.90 -7.84 14.90
CA SER A 33 0.03 -7.26 15.88
C SER A 33 -0.68 -6.86 17.17
N LYS A 34 -1.79 -6.12 17.07
CA LYS A 34 -2.56 -5.72 18.25
C LYS A 34 -3.08 -6.92 19.04
N SER A 35 -3.49 -7.99 18.35
CA SER A 35 -3.89 -9.23 19.01
C SER A 35 -2.73 -9.88 19.75
N LEU A 36 -1.54 -9.91 19.14
CA LEU A 36 -0.34 -10.45 19.77
C LEU A 36 0.05 -9.62 21.00
N GLU A 37 0.10 -8.29 20.88
CA GLU A 37 0.39 -7.37 21.98
C GLU A 37 -0.60 -7.52 23.14
N GLY A 38 -1.91 -7.61 22.86
CA GLY A 38 -2.93 -7.82 23.87
C GLY A 38 -2.78 -9.15 24.61
N LYS A 39 -2.46 -10.24 23.89
CA LYS A 39 -2.16 -11.55 24.48
C LYS A 39 -0.91 -11.50 25.34
N ILE A 40 0.12 -10.76 24.91
CA ILE A 40 1.37 -10.57 25.65
C ILE A 40 1.12 -9.81 26.96
N ALA A 41 0.40 -8.68 26.91
CA ALA A 41 0.08 -7.89 28.10
C ALA A 41 -0.67 -8.70 29.17
N GLY A 42 -1.60 -9.58 28.76
CA GLY A 42 -2.32 -10.47 29.67
C GLY A 42 -1.46 -11.58 30.29
N LEU A 43 -0.32 -11.92 29.68
CA LEU A 43 0.61 -12.95 30.16
C LEU A 43 1.80 -12.38 30.94
N GLN A 44 2.07 -11.08 30.83
CA GLN A 44 3.21 -10.42 31.49
C GLN A 44 3.23 -10.64 33.01
N GLY A 45 2.07 -10.70 33.67
CA GLY A 45 1.97 -11.01 35.10
C GLY A 45 2.34 -12.46 35.47
N LYS A 46 2.36 -13.38 34.49
CA LYS A 46 2.68 -14.81 34.70
C LYS A 46 4.13 -15.16 34.36
N TRP A 47 4.85 -14.29 33.65
CA TRP A 47 6.17 -14.58 33.05
C TRP A 47 7.32 -13.85 33.78
N ALA A 48 7.24 -13.75 35.11
CA ALA A 48 8.28 -13.14 35.92
C ALA A 48 9.62 -13.93 35.84
N GLY A 49 10.75 -13.23 35.68
CA GLY A 49 12.09 -13.83 35.59
C GLY A 49 12.66 -13.85 34.16
N GLN A 50 13.59 -14.77 33.88
CA GLN A 50 14.32 -14.81 32.59
C GLN A 50 13.42 -15.05 31.37
N GLY A 51 12.27 -15.72 31.54
CA GLY A 51 11.28 -15.92 30.47
C GLY A 51 10.66 -14.60 29.99
N GLY A 52 10.41 -13.65 30.89
CA GLY A 52 9.89 -12.33 30.54
C GLY A 52 10.87 -11.49 29.73
N GLN A 53 12.17 -11.61 30.00
CA GLN A 53 13.20 -10.84 29.29
C GLN A 53 13.43 -11.35 27.86
N ALA A 54 13.48 -12.67 27.66
CA ALA A 54 13.52 -13.24 26.32
C ALA A 54 12.28 -12.87 25.48
N PHE A 55 11.12 -12.81 26.13
CA PHE A 55 9.88 -12.42 25.46
C PHE A 55 9.80 -10.94 25.13
N PHE A 56 10.30 -10.06 25.99
CA PHE A 56 10.40 -8.64 25.70
C PHE A 56 11.28 -8.40 24.47
N SER A 57 12.42 -9.07 24.38
CA SER A 57 13.29 -9.01 23.20
C SER A 57 12.59 -9.52 21.93
N LEU A 58 11.84 -10.63 22.02
CA LEU A 58 11.04 -11.13 20.91
C LEU A 58 9.97 -10.13 20.47
N HIS A 59 9.25 -9.54 21.42
CA HIS A 59 8.22 -8.53 21.14
C HIS A 59 8.83 -7.32 20.45
N GLN A 60 9.95 -6.80 20.96
CA GLN A 60 10.61 -5.64 20.39
C GLN A 60 11.09 -5.92 18.96
N ALA A 61 11.66 -7.10 18.72
CA ALA A 61 12.02 -7.55 17.38
C ALA A 61 10.80 -7.71 16.46
N TRP A 62 9.71 -8.29 16.95
CA TRP A 62 8.46 -8.43 16.20
C TRP A 62 7.90 -7.06 15.77
N THR A 63 7.76 -6.13 16.73
CA THR A 63 7.24 -4.78 16.46
C THR A 63 8.10 -4.04 15.45
N GLU A 64 9.43 -4.17 15.52
CA GLU A 64 10.32 -3.56 14.55
C GLU A 64 10.14 -4.16 13.15
N LYS A 65 10.10 -5.49 13.03
CA LYS A 65 9.88 -6.17 11.74
C LYS A 65 8.52 -5.84 11.15
N GLN A 66 7.50 -5.79 11.99
CA GLN A 66 6.15 -5.35 11.63
C GLN A 66 6.17 -3.94 11.04
N ARG A 67 6.81 -2.99 11.72
CA ARG A 67 6.90 -1.60 11.27
C ARG A 67 7.57 -1.48 9.90
N VAL A 68 8.63 -2.26 9.66
CA VAL A 68 9.30 -2.31 8.35
C VAL A 68 8.33 -2.78 7.26
N ILE A 69 7.58 -3.85 7.50
CA ILE A 69 6.61 -4.39 6.53
C ILE A 69 5.50 -3.38 6.26
N THR A 70 4.87 -2.83 7.30
CA THR A 70 3.79 -1.86 7.15
C THR A 70 4.26 -0.59 6.43
N ASN A 71 5.48 -0.11 6.70
CA ASN A 71 6.06 1.02 5.99
C ASN A 71 6.29 0.73 4.50
N ALA A 72 6.85 -0.44 4.17
CA ALA A 72 7.04 -0.85 2.78
C ALA A 72 5.71 -0.95 2.03
N LEU A 73 4.64 -1.45 2.67
CA LEU A 73 3.30 -1.48 2.10
C LEU A 73 2.74 -0.07 1.86
N ASN A 74 2.95 0.87 2.80
CA ASN A 74 2.54 2.27 2.62
C ASN A 74 3.27 2.94 1.43
N GLU A 75 4.59 2.73 1.32
CA GLU A 75 5.38 3.28 0.21
C GLU A 75 4.94 2.69 -1.13
N PHE A 76 4.64 1.39 -1.16
CA PHE A 76 4.15 0.72 -2.34
C PHE A 76 2.76 1.24 -2.77
N GLU A 77 1.81 1.37 -1.85
CA GLU A 77 0.49 1.97 -2.10
C GLU A 77 0.62 3.40 -2.65
N ALA A 78 1.47 4.23 -2.03
CA ALA A 78 1.72 5.60 -2.47
C ALA A 78 2.32 5.64 -3.89
N SER A 79 3.24 4.72 -4.20
CA SER A 79 3.85 4.61 -5.53
C SER A 79 2.83 4.21 -6.59
N LEU A 80 1.92 3.27 -6.28
CA LEU A 80 0.85 2.87 -7.19
C LEU A 80 -0.12 4.03 -7.47
N THR A 81 -0.55 4.73 -6.41
CA THR A 81 -1.48 5.86 -6.52
C THR A 81 -0.86 7.04 -7.27
N SER A 82 0.43 7.32 -7.04
CA SER A 82 1.16 8.36 -7.79
C SER A 82 1.26 7.99 -9.27
N THR A 83 1.62 6.74 -9.58
CA THR A 83 1.73 6.25 -10.95
C THR A 83 0.40 6.36 -11.70
N GLU A 84 -0.69 6.00 -11.03
CA GLU A 84 -2.05 6.13 -11.59
C GLU A 84 -2.37 7.60 -11.91
N LYS A 85 -2.13 8.51 -10.97
CA LYS A 85 -2.36 9.94 -11.17
C LYS A 85 -1.53 10.52 -12.31
N ASP A 86 -0.26 10.11 -12.43
CA ASP A 86 0.63 10.57 -13.50
C ASP A 86 0.19 10.08 -14.88
N ASN A 87 -0.33 8.85 -14.97
CA ASN A 87 -0.94 8.32 -16.20
C ASN A 87 -2.18 9.14 -16.61
N ILE A 88 -3.08 9.44 -15.68
CA ILE A 88 -4.29 10.27 -15.94
C ILE A 88 -3.90 11.65 -16.49
N ASN A 89 -2.98 12.35 -15.79
CA ASN A 89 -2.55 13.69 -16.20
C ASN A 89 -1.89 13.68 -17.59
N THR A 90 -1.13 12.62 -17.88
CA THR A 90 -0.49 12.44 -19.18
C THR A 90 -1.55 12.25 -20.27
N ASP A 91 -2.54 11.40 -20.05
CA ASP A 91 -3.63 11.14 -21.00
C ASP A 91 -4.49 12.38 -21.26
N GLU A 92 -4.88 13.13 -20.23
CA GLU A 92 -5.62 14.39 -20.40
C GLU A 92 -4.83 15.43 -21.20
N THR A 93 -3.52 15.51 -20.96
CA THR A 93 -2.62 16.41 -21.69
C THR A 93 -2.50 16.01 -23.17
N GLN A 94 -2.35 14.72 -23.46
CA GLN A 94 -2.26 14.24 -24.85
C GLN A 94 -3.60 14.40 -25.59
N SER A 95 -4.72 14.09 -24.93
CA SER A 95 -6.07 14.24 -25.49
C SER A 95 -6.41 15.70 -25.80
N SER A 96 -6.11 16.62 -24.89
CA SER A 96 -6.35 18.06 -25.09
C SER A 96 -5.50 18.64 -26.22
N ASN A 97 -4.24 18.23 -26.32
CA ASN A 97 -3.35 18.58 -27.43
C ASN A 97 -3.89 18.04 -28.76
N TYR A 98 -4.26 16.77 -28.81
CA TYR A 98 -4.80 16.13 -30.01
C TYR A 98 -6.07 16.84 -30.50
N ASN A 99 -7.03 17.12 -29.60
CA ASN A 99 -8.26 17.84 -29.93
C ASN A 99 -7.98 19.24 -30.47
N ARG A 100 -6.96 19.93 -29.95
CA ARG A 100 -6.52 21.24 -30.45
C ARG A 100 -5.97 21.17 -31.87
N TYR A 101 -5.19 20.14 -32.19
CA TYR A 101 -4.63 19.97 -33.54
C TYR A 101 -5.68 19.48 -34.53
N ALA A 102 -6.53 18.53 -34.14
CA ALA A 102 -7.63 18.03 -34.96
C ALA A 102 -8.63 19.13 -35.32
N GLY A 103 -9.00 19.99 -34.36
CA GLY A 103 -9.89 21.14 -34.60
C GLY A 103 -9.27 22.27 -35.44
N ARG A 104 -7.96 22.24 -35.72
CA ARG A 104 -7.28 23.18 -36.64
C ARG A 104 -7.09 22.63 -38.05
N LEU A 105 -7.28 21.33 -38.24
CA LEU A 105 -7.08 20.63 -39.51
C LEU A 105 -8.39 20.21 -40.17
N GLY A 106 -9.53 20.41 -39.50
CA GLY A 106 -10.89 20.35 -40.07
C GLY A 106 -11.46 21.74 -40.24
#